data_AF-A0AAD0QZ33-F1
#
_entry.id   AF-A0AAD0QZ33-F1
#
_cell.length_a   1.000
_cell.length_b   1.000
_cell.length_c   1.000
_cell.angle_alpha   90.00
_cell.angle_beta   90.00
_cell.angle_gamma   90.00
#
_symmetry.space_group_name_H-M   'P 1'
#
loop_
_entity.id
_entity.type
_entity.pdbx_description
1 polymer ?
#
loop_
_entity_poly.entity_id
_entity_poly.type
_entity_poly.pdbx_seq_one_letter_code
_entity_poly.pdbx_strand_id
1 'polypeptide(L)'
;MKTTYSYLRDSLEAKELKAGLEFSLGLAAEGSKKLTIAVNSISSCEQFMSEIFESPELNKLRANQIINKKGVSIQLESTQTIQSYNTYETILAIHASPSLLAKIDSNKSVSALILLAEDRDVSEEWLASVEAKALSPKE
;
A
#
# COMPACT_ATOMS: atom_id res chain seq x y z
N MET A 1 12.84 -5.82 -11.60
CA MET A 1 13.42 -5.65 -10.24
C MET A 1 12.45 -4.75 -9.49
N LYS A 2 11.93 -5.18 -8.34
CA LYS A 2 10.92 -4.41 -7.59
C LYS A 2 11.60 -3.25 -6.87
N THR A 3 10.99 -2.07 -6.90
CA THR A 3 11.43 -0.94 -6.07
C THR A 3 10.54 -0.82 -4.84
N THR A 4 11.12 -0.85 -3.66
CA THR A 4 10.40 -0.68 -2.39
C THR A 4 10.69 0.71 -1.83
N TYR A 5 9.62 1.42 -1.47
CA TYR A 5 9.65 2.70 -0.77
C TYR A 5 9.02 2.49 0.61
N SER A 6 9.62 3.06 1.65
CA SER A 6 9.11 2.95 3.01
C SER A 6 8.98 4.32 3.66
N TYR A 7 7.88 4.52 4.37
CA TYR A 7 7.65 5.66 5.23
C TYR A 7 7.20 5.14 6.59
N LEU A 8 8.09 5.28 7.57
CA LEU A 8 7.91 4.79 8.94
C LEU A 8 7.90 5.97 9.90
N ARG A 9 6.99 5.92 10.88
CA ARG A 9 6.82 6.92 11.95
C ARG A 9 6.40 6.23 13.24
N ASP A 10 6.51 6.92 14.36
CA ASP A 10 5.86 6.47 15.61
C ASP A 10 4.32 6.46 15.50
N SER A 11 3.76 7.38 14.73
CA SER A 11 2.33 7.45 14.45
C SER A 11 2.06 8.03 13.06
N LEU A 12 1.18 7.37 12.30
CA LEU A 12 0.77 7.84 10.98
C LEU A 12 -0.44 8.78 11.09
N GLU A 13 -0.26 10.04 10.68
CA GLU A 13 -1.37 10.99 10.60
C GLU A 13 -2.01 11.00 9.20
N ALA A 14 -3.16 11.65 9.10
CA ALA A 14 -3.95 11.73 7.88
C ALA A 14 -3.19 12.35 6.70
N LYS A 15 -2.33 13.34 6.96
CA LYS A 15 -1.55 14.02 5.91
C LYS A 15 -0.53 13.08 5.29
N GLU A 16 0.10 12.20 6.08
CA GLU A 16 1.06 11.20 5.62
C GLU A 16 0.37 10.14 4.76
N LEU A 17 -0.79 9.66 5.20
CA LEU A 17 -1.59 8.70 4.43
C LEU A 17 -2.01 9.28 3.07
N LYS A 18 -2.45 10.54 3.06
CA LYS A 18 -2.80 11.26 1.81
C LYS A 18 -1.59 11.44 0.91
N ALA A 19 -0.45 11.86 1.47
CA ALA A 19 0.78 12.03 0.70
C ALA A 19 1.28 10.70 0.10
N GLY A 20 1.22 9.61 0.87
CA GLY A 20 1.60 8.29 0.39
C GLY A 20 0.65 7.76 -0.68
N LEU A 21 -0.66 8.02 -0.58
CA LEU A 21 -1.61 7.73 -1.65
C LEU A 21 -1.29 8.52 -2.92
N GLU A 22 -1.07 9.82 -2.81
CA GLU A 22 -0.73 10.69 -3.94
C GLU A 22 0.57 10.27 -4.65
N PHE A 23 1.60 9.94 -3.88
CA PHE A 23 2.85 9.40 -4.39
C PHE A 23 2.63 8.08 -5.14
N SER A 24 1.83 7.17 -4.55
CA SER A 24 1.51 5.88 -5.17
C SER A 24 0.69 6.04 -6.45
N LEU A 25 -0.21 7.01 -6.50
CA LEU A 25 -0.98 7.35 -7.71
C LEU A 25 -0.07 7.90 -8.81
N GLY A 26 0.92 8.72 -8.46
CA GLY A 26 1.93 9.20 -9.41
C GLY A 26 2.68 8.05 -10.07
N LEU A 27 3.23 7.13 -9.25
CA LEU A 27 3.93 5.94 -9.75
C LEU A 27 3.02 5.05 -10.61
N ALA A 28 1.79 4.82 -10.17
CA ALA A 28 0.84 4.02 -10.93
C ALA A 28 0.44 4.69 -12.26
N ALA A 29 0.34 6.01 -12.31
CA ALA A 29 -0.02 6.76 -13.51
C ALA A 29 1.07 6.72 -14.60
N GLU A 30 2.34 6.69 -14.21
CA GLU A 30 3.49 6.52 -15.12
C GLU A 30 3.61 5.08 -15.63
N GLY A 31 3.12 4.11 -14.86
CA GLY A 31 3.11 2.69 -15.21
C GLY A 31 1.78 2.23 -15.82
N SER A 32 1.19 1.21 -15.19
CA SER A 32 0.03 0.50 -15.74
C SER A 32 -1.33 1.10 -15.44
N LYS A 33 -1.36 2.26 -14.78
CA LYS A 33 -2.58 2.94 -14.32
C LYS A 33 -3.41 2.06 -13.39
N LYS A 34 -2.75 1.17 -12.64
CA LYS A 34 -3.36 0.31 -11.63
C LYS A 34 -2.64 0.46 -10.29
N LEU A 35 -3.40 0.74 -9.25
CA LEU A 35 -2.94 0.80 -7.87
C LEU A 35 -3.71 -0.24 -7.05
N THR A 36 -2.98 -1.06 -6.31
CA THR A 36 -3.56 -1.95 -5.32
C THR A 36 -3.25 -1.43 -3.93
N ILE A 37 -4.28 -1.22 -3.11
CA ILE A 37 -4.10 -0.89 -1.71
C ILE A 37 -4.15 -2.20 -0.94
N ALA A 38 -3.06 -2.52 -0.24
CA ALA A 38 -2.92 -3.74 0.54
C ALA A 38 -2.96 -3.40 2.03
N VAL A 39 -3.92 -3.98 2.74
CA VAL A 39 -4.10 -3.80 4.19
C VAL A 39 -4.07 -5.14 4.91
N ASN A 40 -3.72 -5.18 6.19
CA ASN A 40 -3.74 -6.46 6.91
C ASN A 40 -5.15 -7.07 6.95
N SER A 41 -6.15 -6.26 7.27
CA SER A 41 -7.57 -6.58 7.19
C SER A 41 -8.36 -5.32 6.85
N ILE A 42 -9.38 -5.45 6.00
CA ILE A 42 -10.25 -4.34 5.60
C ILE A 42 -10.91 -3.70 6.83
N SER A 43 -11.33 -4.52 7.80
CA SER A 43 -12.01 -4.05 9.01
C SER A 43 -11.07 -3.31 9.96
N SER A 44 -9.81 -3.75 10.10
CA SER A 44 -8.87 -3.15 11.04
C SER A 44 -8.26 -1.84 10.55
N CYS A 45 -8.27 -1.62 9.23
CA CYS A 45 -7.67 -0.44 8.62
C CYS A 45 -8.72 0.63 8.25
N GLU A 46 -9.97 0.49 8.70
CA GLU A 46 -11.06 1.42 8.36
C GLU A 46 -10.74 2.86 8.76
N GLN A 47 -10.13 3.06 9.94
CA GLN A 47 -9.72 4.38 10.41
C GLN A 47 -8.76 5.06 9.42
N PHE A 48 -7.74 4.35 8.94
CA PHE A 48 -6.75 4.90 8.01
C PHE A 48 -7.34 5.11 6.62
N MET A 49 -8.18 4.18 6.17
CA MET A 49 -8.82 4.25 4.85
C MET A 49 -9.82 5.41 4.77
N SER A 50 -10.51 5.73 5.87
CA SER A 50 -11.44 6.86 5.96
C SER A 50 -10.73 8.22 5.90
N GLU A 51 -9.45 8.29 6.25
CA GLU A 51 -8.65 9.51 6.10
C GLU A 51 -8.30 9.81 4.63
N ILE A 52 -8.24 8.80 3.77
CA ILE A 52 -7.78 8.92 2.37
C ILE A 52 -8.89 8.74 1.32
N PHE A 53 -10.03 8.14 1.69
CA PHE A 53 -11.18 7.94 0.81
C PHE A 53 -12.46 8.50 1.42
N GLU A 54 -13.30 9.09 0.57
CA GLU A 54 -14.65 9.45 0.98
C GLU A 54 -15.52 8.19 1.11
N SER A 55 -16.58 8.26 1.92
CA SER A 55 -17.46 7.12 2.19
C SER A 55 -17.96 6.38 0.93
N PRO A 56 -18.36 7.06 -0.17
CA PRO A 56 -18.77 6.36 -1.39
C PRO A 56 -17.65 5.54 -2.05
N GLU A 57 -16.42 6.08 -2.09
CA GLU A 57 -15.25 5.39 -2.62
C GLU A 57 -14.88 4.21 -1.72
N LEU A 58 -14.87 4.43 -0.41
CA LEU A 58 -14.54 3.41 0.58
C LEU A 58 -15.54 2.24 0.55
N ASN A 59 -16.84 2.52 0.43
CA ASN A 59 -17.87 1.50 0.32
C ASN A 59 -17.69 0.62 -0.91
N LYS A 60 -17.30 1.20 -2.05
CA LYS A 60 -16.97 0.44 -3.27
C LYS A 60 -15.76 -0.45 -3.06
N LEU A 61 -14.67 0.10 -2.53
CA LEU A 61 -13.45 -0.65 -2.25
C LEU A 61 -13.70 -1.82 -1.28
N ARG A 62 -14.50 -1.60 -0.23
CA ARG A 62 -14.92 -2.65 0.72
C ARG A 62 -15.75 -3.75 0.08
N ALA A 63 -16.53 -3.43 -0.95
CA ALA A 63 -17.29 -4.38 -1.74
C ALA A 63 -16.44 -5.05 -2.84
N ASN A 64 -15.10 -4.95 -2.77
CA ASN A 64 -14.14 -5.41 -3.78
C ASN A 64 -14.39 -4.80 -5.16
N GLN A 65 -15.00 -3.61 -5.22
CA GLN A 65 -15.19 -2.88 -6.46
C GLN A 65 -14.00 -1.96 -6.71
N ILE A 66 -13.63 -1.87 -7.99
CA ILE A 66 -12.58 -0.97 -8.45
C ILE A 66 -13.14 0.45 -8.55
N ILE A 67 -12.39 1.42 -8.04
CA ILE A 67 -12.68 2.85 -8.24
C ILE A 67 -11.66 3.44 -9.21
N ASN A 68 -11.97 4.57 -9.83
CA ASN A 68 -11.01 5.30 -10.66
C ASN A 68 -10.74 6.67 -10.04
N LYS A 69 -9.47 6.99 -9.82
CA LYS A 69 -9.03 8.27 -9.27
C LYS A 69 -7.83 8.76 -10.09
N LYS A 70 -7.90 9.99 -10.61
CA LYS A 70 -6.83 10.59 -11.43
C LYS A 70 -6.38 9.72 -12.61
N GLY A 71 -7.30 8.98 -13.23
CA GLY A 71 -6.99 8.09 -14.35
C GLY A 71 -6.31 6.77 -13.97
N VAL A 72 -6.20 6.48 -12.67
CA VAL A 72 -5.68 5.21 -12.11
C VAL A 72 -6.83 4.41 -11.53
N SER A 73 -6.89 3.13 -11.88
CA SER A 73 -7.80 2.16 -11.29
C SER A 73 -7.25 1.68 -9.95
N ILE A 74 -8.03 1.87 -8.88
CA ILE A 74 -7.67 1.49 -7.51
C ILE A 74 -8.52 0.30 -7.08
N GLN A 75 -7.87 -0.73 -6.54
CA GLN A 75 -8.51 -1.85 -5.87
C GLN A 75 -7.98 -2.03 -4.45
N LEU A 76 -8.78 -2.68 -3.60
CA LEU A 76 -8.43 -2.99 -2.22
C LEU A 76 -8.22 -4.49 -2.06
N GLU A 77 -7.09 -4.85 -1.44
CA GLU A 77 -6.72 -6.21 -1.12
C GLU A 77 -6.34 -6.30 0.36
N SER A 78 -6.58 -7.47 0.94
CA SER A 78 -6.18 -7.80 2.29
C SER A 78 -5.18 -8.96 2.28
N THR A 79 -4.59 -9.27 3.44
CA THR A 79 -3.81 -10.51 3.61
C THR A 79 -4.57 -11.76 3.15
N GLN A 80 -5.90 -11.78 3.25
CA GLN A 80 -6.71 -12.95 2.87
C GLN A 80 -7.02 -12.99 1.36
N THR A 81 -7.19 -11.84 0.73
CA THR A 81 -7.65 -11.75 -0.66
C THR A 81 -6.51 -11.59 -1.65
N ILE A 82 -5.35 -11.08 -1.22
CA ILE A 82 -4.19 -10.96 -2.08
C ILE A 82 -3.68 -12.33 -2.52
N GLN A 83 -3.55 -12.49 -3.84
CA GLN A 83 -3.20 -13.76 -4.47
C GLN A 83 -1.86 -13.65 -5.20
N SER A 84 -0.95 -14.59 -4.94
CA SER A 84 0.40 -14.58 -5.53
C SER A 84 0.42 -14.73 -7.05
N TYR A 85 -0.65 -15.24 -7.65
CA TYR A 85 -0.79 -15.39 -9.11
C TYR A 85 -1.43 -14.20 -9.81
N ASN A 86 -2.04 -13.26 -9.07
CA ASN A 86 -2.60 -12.05 -9.66
C ASN A 86 -1.49 -11.07 -10.03
N THR A 87 -1.75 -10.24 -11.04
CA THR A 87 -0.81 -9.18 -11.45
C THR A 87 -1.09 -7.92 -10.64
N TYR A 88 -0.13 -7.54 -9.79
CA TYR A 88 -0.15 -6.31 -9.02
C TYR A 88 1.12 -5.55 -9.36
N GLU A 89 1.04 -4.42 -10.07
CA GLU A 89 2.26 -3.69 -10.47
C GLU A 89 2.68 -2.65 -9.44
N THR A 90 1.76 -1.78 -9.02
CA THR A 90 1.98 -0.79 -7.95
C THR A 90 1.11 -1.14 -6.76
N ILE A 91 1.74 -1.30 -5.60
CA ILE A 91 1.07 -1.60 -4.33
C ILE A 91 1.35 -0.49 -3.32
N LEU A 92 0.28 0.04 -2.72
CA LEU A 92 0.33 0.83 -1.49
C LEU A 92 -0.06 -0.07 -0.30
N ALA A 93 0.91 -0.42 0.52
CA ALA A 93 0.73 -1.23 1.72
C ALA A 93 0.58 -0.32 2.94
N ILE A 94 -0.53 -0.44 3.68
CA ILE A 94 -0.81 0.35 4.89
C ILE A 94 -0.88 -0.59 6.09
N HIS A 95 -0.01 -0.38 7.10
CA HIS A 95 0.13 -1.25 8.27
C HIS A 95 0.18 -2.74 7.90
N ALA A 96 1.01 -3.07 6.92
CA ALA A 96 1.09 -4.43 6.41
C ALA A 96 1.79 -5.35 7.42
N SER A 97 1.13 -6.46 7.74
CA SER A 97 1.72 -7.48 8.58
C SER A 97 2.86 -8.21 7.86
N PRO A 98 3.79 -8.86 8.59
CA PRO A 98 4.86 -9.65 7.96
C PRO A 98 4.33 -10.69 6.96
N SER A 99 3.20 -11.31 7.26
CA SER A 99 2.53 -12.27 6.37
C SER A 99 2.05 -11.63 5.07
N LEU A 100 1.55 -10.39 5.12
CA LEU A 100 1.13 -9.65 3.93
C LEU A 100 2.35 -9.25 3.10
N LEU A 101 3.41 -8.74 3.74
CA LEU A 101 4.66 -8.38 3.07
C LEU A 101 5.28 -9.58 2.36
N ALA A 102 5.34 -10.74 3.01
CA ALA A 102 5.84 -11.98 2.39
C ALA A 102 5.02 -12.40 1.14
N LYS A 103 3.70 -12.20 1.17
CA LYS A 103 2.84 -12.46 -0.01
C LYS A 103 3.11 -11.49 -1.15
N ILE A 104 3.33 -10.21 -0.83
CA ILE A 104 3.70 -9.18 -1.80
C ILE A 104 5.09 -9.47 -2.39
N ASP A 105 6.06 -9.82 -1.55
CA ASP A 105 7.43 -10.20 -1.96
C ASP A 105 7.45 -11.42 -2.89
N SER A 106 6.60 -12.40 -2.61
CA SER A 106 6.48 -13.61 -3.43
C SER A 106 5.85 -13.33 -4.81
N ASN A 107 5.22 -12.17 -5.00
CA ASN A 107 4.56 -11.83 -6.25
C ASN A 107 5.53 -11.14 -7.22
N LYS A 108 5.88 -11.83 -8.31
CA LYS A 108 6.86 -11.38 -9.32
C LYS A 108 6.38 -10.23 -10.20
N SER A 109 5.09 -9.93 -10.22
CA SER A 109 4.53 -8.83 -11.02
C SER A 109 4.67 -7.46 -10.35
N VAL A 110 4.99 -7.44 -9.05
CA VAL A 110 5.14 -6.20 -8.29
C VAL A 110 6.38 -5.46 -8.74
N SER A 111 6.15 -4.30 -9.34
CA SER A 111 7.19 -3.40 -9.82
C SER A 111 7.50 -2.31 -8.80
N ALA A 112 6.49 -1.82 -8.08
CA ALA A 112 6.63 -0.83 -7.03
C ALA A 112 5.81 -1.21 -5.78
N LEU A 113 6.45 -1.13 -4.62
CA LEU A 113 5.81 -1.25 -3.31
C LEU A 113 6.05 0.03 -2.52
N ILE A 114 4.98 0.65 -2.05
CA ILE A 114 4.99 1.81 -1.15
C ILE A 114 4.45 1.33 0.18
N LEU A 115 5.26 1.34 1.23
CA LEU A 115 4.89 0.92 2.57
C LEU A 115 4.71 2.15 3.47
N LEU A 116 3.50 2.31 4.00
CA LEU A 116 3.19 3.23 5.09
C LEU A 116 2.90 2.37 6.33
N ALA A 117 3.74 2.47 7.35
CA ALA A 117 3.53 1.76 8.60
C ALA A 117 4.10 2.53 9.78
N GLU A 118 3.79 2.09 10.99
CA GLU A 118 4.52 2.56 12.16
C GLU A 118 5.83 1.77 12.34
N ASP A 119 6.83 2.35 13.00
CA ASP A 119 8.13 1.69 13.20
C ASP A 119 8.01 0.31 13.88
N ARG A 120 7.00 0.13 14.74
CA ARG A 120 6.72 -1.14 15.42
C ARG A 120 6.17 -2.24 14.51
N ASP A 121 5.67 -1.91 13.32
CA ASP A 121 4.99 -2.87 12.46
C ASP A 121 5.96 -3.64 11.56
N VAL A 122 7.18 -3.13 11.37
CA VAL A 122 8.13 -3.63 10.35
C VAL A 122 9.54 -3.70 10.93
N SER A 123 10.22 -4.84 10.75
CA SER A 123 11.59 -5.00 11.21
C SER A 123 12.60 -4.33 10.28
N GLU A 124 13.68 -3.79 10.88
CA GLU A 124 14.81 -3.21 10.13
C GLU A 124 15.47 -4.24 9.21
N GLU A 125 15.49 -5.52 9.62
CA GLU A 125 15.98 -6.64 8.82
C GLU A 125 15.20 -6.81 7.51
N TRP A 126 13.87 -6.69 7.56
CA TRP A 126 13.06 -6.79 6.36
C TRP A 126 13.29 -5.59 5.43
N LEU A 127 13.38 -4.37 5.97
CA LEU A 127 13.67 -3.17 5.19
C LEU A 127 15.02 -3.27 4.47
N ALA A 128 16.05 -3.78 5.17
CA ALA A 128 17.37 -4.01 4.60
C ALA A 128 17.34 -5.09 3.50
N SER A 129 16.60 -6.19 3.72
CA SER A 129 16.42 -7.28 2.76
C SER A 129 15.82 -6.82 1.42
N VAL A 130 14.92 -5.83 1.45
CA VAL A 130 14.24 -5.33 0.24
C VAL A 130 14.84 -4.03 -0.29
N GLU A 131 16.00 -3.62 0.24
CA GLU A 131 16.68 -2.36 -0.06
C GLU A 131 15.72 -1.16 -0.08
N ALA A 132 14.87 -1.07 0.96
CA ALA A 132 13.80 -0.09 1.02
C ALA A 132 14.33 1.35 0.98
N LYS A 133 13.80 2.16 0.06
CA LYS A 133 14.09 3.59 -0.05
C LYS A 133 13.21 4.37 0.93
N ALA A 134 13.81 4.98 1.93
CA ALA A 134 13.09 5.84 2.86
C ALA A 134 12.53 7.08 2.12
N LEU A 135 11.22 7.33 2.24
CA LEU A 135 10.56 8.50 1.66
C LEU A 135 10.67 9.75 2.54
N SER A 136 11.03 9.58 3.81
CA SER A 136 11.41 10.66 4.72
C SER A 136 12.63 10.27 5.55
N PRO A 137 13.44 11.25 6.01
CA PRO A 137 14.44 10.98 7.02
C PRO A 137 13.77 10.47 8.30
N LYS A 138 14.39 9.46 8.97
CA LYS A 138 14.04 9.10 10.35
C LYS A 138 14.29 10.34 11.21
N GLU A 139 13.25 10.91 11.80
CA GLU A 139 13.38 11.99 12.80
C GLU A 139 13.83 11.43 14.14
#